data_AF-A0A1M4LGD7-F1
#
_entry.id   AF-A0A1M4LGD7-F1
#
_cell.length_a   1.000
_cell.length_b   1.000
_cell.length_c   1.000
_cell.angle_alpha   90.00
_cell.angle_beta   90.00
_cell.angle_gamma   90.00
#
_symmetry.space_group_name_H-M   'P 1'
#
loop_
_entity.id
_entity.type
_entity.pdbx_description
1 polymer ?
#
loop_
_entity_poly.entity_id
_entity_poly.type
_entity_poly.pdbx_seq_one_letter_code
_entity_poly.pdbx_strand_id
1 'polypeptide(L)'
;MIGKPNQTVQPWWFGTDENGPDNVKKATCWWTKGGLPKLRRTGTLDGSTARDEAFKMAPTSDPEERRMARSKFTPGHAAAIARQWGDFVMAQEYGELAA
;
A
#
# COMPACT_ATOMS: atom_id res chain seq x y z
N MET A 1 0.01 -11.34 -21.10
CA MET A 1 -0.02 -9.96 -20.55
C MET A 1 -0.94 -9.97 -19.33
N ILE A 2 -0.56 -9.36 -18.20
CA ILE A 2 -1.20 -9.54 -16.87
C ILE A 2 -2.55 -8.78 -16.69
N GLY A 3 -3.04 -8.07 -17.72
CA GLY A 3 -4.34 -7.37 -17.68
C GLY A 3 -4.35 -6.10 -16.82
N LYS A 4 -5.49 -5.41 -16.75
CA LYS A 4 -5.66 -4.21 -15.91
C LYS A 4 -5.65 -4.60 -14.42
N PRO A 5 -5.04 -3.80 -13.53
CA PRO A 5 -5.09 -4.07 -12.09
C PRO A 5 -6.52 -3.95 -11.56
N ASN A 6 -6.84 -4.72 -10.51
CA ASN A 6 -8.15 -4.66 -9.84
C ASN A 6 -8.31 -3.35 -9.05
N GLN A 7 -7.20 -2.82 -8.53
CA GLN A 7 -7.15 -1.52 -7.88
C GLN A 7 -5.75 -0.90 -7.97
N THR A 8 -5.71 0.42 -7.94
CA THR A 8 -4.49 1.21 -7.72
C THR A 8 -4.72 2.09 -6.50
N VAL A 9 -3.79 2.06 -5.56
CA VAL A 9 -3.88 2.82 -4.29
C VAL A 9 -2.63 3.64 -4.08
N GLN A 10 -2.75 4.69 -3.29
CA GLN A 10 -1.61 5.52 -2.88
C GLN A 10 -1.31 5.32 -1.39
N PRO A 11 -0.04 5.41 -0.97
CA PRO A 11 0.34 5.29 0.44
C PRO A 11 -0.39 6.24 1.39
N TRP A 12 -0.56 7.51 0.99
CA TRP A 12 -1.21 8.52 1.83
C TRP A 12 -2.69 8.18 2.14
N TRP A 13 -3.31 7.24 1.43
CA TRP A 13 -4.64 6.73 1.76
C TRP A 13 -4.71 6.06 3.13
N PHE A 14 -3.56 5.64 3.66
CA PHE A 14 -3.42 4.89 4.90
C PHE A 14 -2.63 5.67 5.97
N GLY A 15 -2.21 6.89 5.67
CA GLY A 15 -1.52 7.79 6.60
C GLY A 15 -2.47 8.73 7.34
N THR A 16 -2.10 9.11 8.56
CA THR A 16 -2.84 10.10 9.37
C THR A 16 -2.02 11.34 9.72
N ASP A 17 -0.69 11.27 9.54
CA ASP A 17 0.25 12.35 9.82
C ASP A 17 0.90 12.81 8.50
N GLU A 18 0.83 14.11 8.22
CA GLU A 18 1.42 14.73 7.03
C GLU A 18 2.94 14.59 7.00
N ASN A 19 3.59 14.57 8.17
CA ASN A 19 5.03 14.37 8.30
C ASN A 19 5.38 12.88 8.40
N GLY A 20 4.39 12.00 8.41
CA GLY A 20 4.54 10.56 8.53
C GLY A 20 5.14 9.90 7.27
N PRO A 21 5.54 8.63 7.41
CA PRO A 21 6.16 7.85 6.32
C PRO A 21 5.19 7.49 5.20
N ASP A 22 3.88 7.44 5.47
CA ASP A 22 2.86 7.11 4.48
C ASP A 22 2.46 8.31 3.60
N ASN A 23 2.83 9.55 3.95
CA ASN A 23 2.47 10.74 3.17
C ASN A 23 3.34 10.93 1.90
N VAL A 24 3.35 9.93 1.02
CA VAL A 24 4.18 9.88 -0.19
C VAL A 24 3.39 9.42 -1.42
N LYS A 25 3.79 9.90 -2.60
CA LYS A 25 3.24 9.53 -3.90
C LYS A 25 4.04 8.36 -4.47
N LYS A 26 3.53 7.15 -4.27
CA LYS A 26 4.13 5.90 -4.75
C LYS A 26 3.03 4.88 -4.99
N ALA A 27 2.32 5.05 -6.10
CA ALA A 27 1.15 4.25 -6.43
C ALA A 27 1.50 2.76 -6.48
N THR A 28 0.65 1.94 -5.87
CA THR A 28 0.77 0.47 -5.93
C THR A 28 -0.44 -0.09 -6.67
N CYS A 29 -0.18 -0.87 -7.71
CA CYS A 29 -1.20 -1.58 -8.49
C CYS A 29 -1.33 -3.01 -7.97
N TRP A 30 -2.56 -3.44 -7.69
CA TRP A 30 -2.86 -4.77 -7.18
C TRP A 30 -3.64 -5.59 -8.21
N TRP A 31 -3.15 -6.80 -8.48
CA TRP A 31 -3.84 -7.84 -9.23
C TRP A 31 -4.24 -8.95 -8.26
N THR A 32 -5.37 -8.74 -7.60
CA THR A 32 -5.91 -9.62 -6.57
C THR A 32 -6.58 -10.85 -7.18
N LYS A 33 -6.37 -12.02 -6.58
CA LYS A 33 -7.06 -13.28 -6.91
C LYS A 33 -7.90 -13.75 -5.72
N GLY A 34 -8.79 -14.71 -5.93
CA GLY A 34 -9.55 -15.33 -4.84
C GLY A 34 -10.61 -14.43 -4.19
N GLY A 35 -11.14 -13.45 -4.93
CA GLY A 35 -12.24 -12.61 -4.43
C GLY A 35 -11.85 -11.58 -3.36
N LEU A 36 -10.55 -11.32 -3.16
CA LEU A 36 -10.11 -10.33 -2.17
C LEU A 36 -10.78 -8.96 -2.39
N PRO A 37 -11.35 -8.35 -1.34
CA PRO A 37 -12.01 -7.06 -1.44
C PRO A 37 -11.00 -5.94 -1.69
N LYS A 38 -11.43 -4.88 -2.38
CA LYS A 38 -10.59 -3.69 -2.58
C LYS A 38 -10.19 -3.08 -1.24
N LEU A 39 -8.90 -2.76 -1.06
CA LEU A 39 -8.43 -2.04 0.13
C LEU A 39 -9.23 -0.75 0.35
N ARG A 40 -9.72 -0.58 1.58
CA ARG A 40 -10.41 0.62 2.03
C ARG A 40 -9.39 1.63 2.56
N ARG A 41 -9.63 2.92 2.31
CA ARG A 41 -8.83 4.00 2.89
C ARG A 41 -9.03 3.98 4.41
N THR A 42 -7.93 3.95 5.16
CA THR A 42 -7.95 3.95 6.64
C THR A 42 -7.34 5.22 7.23
N GLY A 43 -6.65 6.02 6.41
CA GLY A 43 -6.04 7.28 6.79
C GLY A 43 -6.95 8.48 6.60
N THR A 44 -6.46 9.65 7.01
CA THR A 44 -7.17 10.94 6.94
C THR A 44 -6.63 11.86 5.84
N LEU A 45 -5.45 11.57 5.29
CA LEU A 45 -4.80 12.44 4.31
C LEU A 45 -5.48 12.40 2.94
N ASP A 46 -5.48 13.53 2.25
CA ASP A 46 -6.07 13.71 0.91
C ASP A 46 -5.03 13.69 -0.24
N GLY A 47 -3.74 13.66 0.10
CA GLY A 47 -2.64 13.59 -0.84
C GLY A 47 -2.15 14.94 -1.39
N SER A 48 -2.73 16.06 -0.95
CA SER A 48 -2.30 17.41 -1.34
C SER A 48 -0.86 17.70 -0.91
N THR A 49 -0.46 17.22 0.27
CA THR A 49 0.88 17.39 0.85
C THR A 49 1.82 16.21 0.58
N ALA A 50 1.37 15.18 -0.14
CA ALA A 50 2.14 13.96 -0.34
C ALA A 50 3.40 14.18 -1.20
N ARG A 51 4.54 13.69 -0.69
CA ARG A 51 5.87 13.89 -1.29
C ARG A 51 6.15 12.90 -2.43
N ASP A 52 6.80 13.35 -3.50
CA ASP A 52 7.21 12.51 -4.64
C ASP A 52 8.68 12.06 -4.56
N GLU A 53 9.17 11.90 -3.34
CA GLU A 53 10.58 11.62 -3.00
C GLU A 53 11.18 10.43 -3.78
N ALA A 54 10.45 9.32 -3.92
CA ALA A 54 10.96 8.12 -4.61
C ALA A 54 11.17 8.32 -6.12
N PHE A 55 10.42 9.24 -6.75
CA PHE A 55 10.55 9.60 -8.16
C PHE A 55 11.63 10.66 -8.37
N LYS A 56 11.76 11.62 -7.45
CA LYS A 56 12.76 12.70 -7.52
C LYS A 56 14.13 12.33 -6.94
N MET A 57 14.30 11.14 -6.38
CA MET A 57 15.57 10.70 -5.79
C MET A 57 16.68 10.56 -6.86
N ALA A 58 17.66 11.46 -6.77
CA ALA A 58 18.86 11.47 -7.60
C ALA A 58 19.69 10.18 -7.43
N PRO A 59 20.49 9.79 -8.44
CA PRO A 59 21.49 8.74 -8.29
C PRO A 59 22.45 9.01 -7.12
N THR A 60 22.85 7.96 -6.43
CA THR A 60 23.85 7.98 -5.34
C THR A 60 25.16 7.37 -5.84
N SER A 61 26.28 7.66 -5.17
CA SER A 61 27.58 7.07 -5.47
C SER A 61 27.57 5.55 -5.29
N ASP A 62 26.86 5.06 -4.27
CA ASP A 62 26.53 3.66 -4.11
C ASP A 62 25.10 3.39 -4.63
N PRO A 63 24.93 2.66 -5.75
CA PRO A 63 23.61 2.32 -6.28
C PRO A 63 22.70 1.54 -5.31
N GLU A 64 23.28 0.82 -4.35
CA GLU A 64 22.54 0.03 -3.36
C GLU A 64 21.71 0.93 -2.44
N GLU A 65 22.27 2.04 -1.96
CA GLU A 65 21.60 2.96 -1.06
C GLU A 65 20.28 3.49 -1.65
N ARG A 66 20.36 4.00 -2.89
CA ARG A 66 19.18 4.49 -3.62
C ARG A 66 18.18 3.38 -3.88
N ARG A 67 18.65 2.17 -4.25
CA ARG A 67 17.75 1.04 -4.49
C ARG A 67 16.98 0.69 -3.23
N MET A 68 17.67 0.57 -2.10
CA MET A 68 17.06 0.22 -0.82
C MET A 68 16.09 1.32 -0.33
N ALA A 69 16.48 2.59 -0.45
CA ALA A 69 15.61 3.72 -0.11
C ALA A 69 14.31 3.71 -0.93
N ARG A 70 14.39 3.47 -2.24
CA ARG A 70 13.23 3.40 -3.14
C ARG A 70 12.42 2.11 -2.98
N SER A 71 12.95 1.07 -2.36
CA SER A 71 12.25 -0.19 -2.11
C SER A 71 11.47 -0.21 -0.80
N LYS A 72 11.64 0.77 0.10
CA LYS A 72 10.87 0.85 1.34
C LYS A 72 9.37 0.87 1.06
N PHE A 73 8.63 0.02 1.79
CA PHE A 73 7.19 -0.02 1.76
C PHE A 73 6.63 0.77 2.94
N THR A 74 5.45 1.36 2.76
CA THR A 74 4.89 2.30 3.74
C THR A 74 4.08 1.56 4.81
N PRO A 75 4.29 1.85 6.11
CA PRO A 75 3.80 1.00 7.19
C PRO A 75 2.28 1.01 7.33
N GLY A 76 1.61 2.15 7.16
CA GLY A 76 0.14 2.23 7.18
C GLY A 76 -0.50 1.39 6.08
N HIS A 77 0.07 1.43 4.86
CA HIS A 77 -0.38 0.57 3.76
C HIS A 77 -0.19 -0.91 4.07
N ALA A 78 0.95 -1.31 4.65
CA ALA A 78 1.18 -2.70 5.06
C ALA A 78 0.17 -3.17 6.11
N ALA A 79 -0.11 -2.33 7.11
CA ALA A 79 -1.08 -2.62 8.16
C ALA A 79 -2.51 -2.76 7.60
N ALA A 80 -2.90 -1.91 6.64
CA ALA A 80 -4.20 -1.99 6.00
C ALA A 80 -4.39 -3.30 5.22
N ILE A 81 -3.34 -3.77 4.53
CA ILE A 81 -3.33 -5.07 3.85
C ILE A 81 -3.49 -6.21 4.86
N ALA A 82 -2.59 -6.26 5.85
CA ALA A 82 -2.56 -7.33 6.84
C ALA A 82 -3.90 -7.44 7.58
N ARG A 83 -4.46 -6.31 7.99
CA ARG A 83 -5.76 -6.26 8.66
C ARG A 83 -6.90 -6.64 7.72
N GLN A 84 -7.12 -5.89 6.63
CA GLN A 84 -8.34 -6.08 5.84
C GLN A 84 -8.38 -7.44 5.13
N TRP A 85 -7.28 -7.85 4.48
CA TRP A 85 -7.26 -9.13 3.79
C TRP A 85 -7.08 -10.30 4.74
N GLY A 86 -6.35 -10.12 5.84
CA GLY A 86 -6.31 -11.11 6.93
C GLY A 86 -7.69 -11.37 7.50
N ASP A 87 -8.41 -10.32 7.92
CA ASP A 87 -9.77 -10.41 8.46
C ASP A 87 -10.72 -11.08 7.44
N PHE A 88 -10.59 -10.76 6.15
CA PHE A 88 -11.39 -11.38 5.09
C PHE A 88 -11.16 -12.89 4.99
N VAL A 89 -9.90 -13.33 4.95
CA VAL A 89 -9.57 -14.77 4.85
C VAL A 89 -10.04 -15.51 6.10
N MET A 90 -9.75 -14.98 7.29
CA MET A 90 -10.21 -15.59 8.54
C MET A 90 -11.73 -15.72 8.58
N ALA A 91 -12.46 -14.70 8.12
CA ALA A 91 -13.92 -14.76 8.07
C ALA A 91 -14.45 -15.83 7.09
N GLN A 92 -13.75 -16.09 5.98
CA GLN A 92 -14.10 -17.20 5.10
C GLN A 92 -13.86 -18.56 5.79
N GLU A 93 -12.69 -18.75 6.42
CA GLU A 93 -12.37 -20.01 7.11
C GLU A 93 -13.35 -20.31 8.26
N TYR A 94 -13.65 -19.32 9.11
CA TYR A 94 -14.60 -19.51 10.22
C TYR A 94 -16.05 -19.64 9.73
N GLY A 95 -16.41 -19.02 8.61
CA GLY A 95 -17.71 -19.20 7.97
C GLY A 95 -17.89 -20.59 7.37
N GLU A 96 -16.82 -21.16 6.79
CA GLU A 96 -16.79 -22.53 6.28
C GLU A 96 -16.78 -23.59 7.40
N LEU A 97 -16.14 -23.32 8.54
CA LEU A 97 -16.18 -24.20 9.72
C LEU A 97 -17.54 -24.21 10.43
N ALA A 98 -18.36 -23.18 10.23
CA ALA A 98 -19.69 -23.05 10.84
C ALA A 98 -20.84 -23.53 9.95
N ALA A 99 -20.54 -23.97 8.71
CA ALA A 99 -21.50 -24.50 7.73
C ALA A 99 -21.43 -26.03 7.64
#